data_AF-A0A6V8NK07-F1
#
_entry.id   AF-A0A6V8NK07-F1
#
_cell.length_a   1.000
_cell.length_b   1.000
_cell.length_c   1.000
_cell.angle_alpha   90.00
_cell.angle_beta   90.00
_cell.angle_gamma   90.00
#
_symmetry.space_group_name_H-M   'P 1'
#
loop_
_entity.id
_entity.type
_entity.pdbx_description
1 polymer ?
#
loop_
_entity_poly.entity_id
_entity_poly.type
_entity_poly.pdbx_seq_one_letter_code
_entity_poly.pdbx_strand_id
1 'polypeptide(L)'
;IMAFWSDKLDLAQEQFNKAIELNPNHAKAHYNHAIFLYLGRNNPTGAIESWNKVIELNPADAQELVTQARGFIAQVQSESNALRGDPNQVNLDEPNN
;
A
#
# COMPACT_ATOMS: atom_id res chain seq x y z
N ILE A 1 -17.51 15.64 -10.64
CA ILE A 1 -17.50 14.31 -9.97
C ILE A 1 -16.13 13.90 -9.41
N MET A 2 -15.00 14.19 -10.05
CA MET A 2 -13.66 13.82 -9.52
C MET A 2 -13.33 14.41 -8.13
N ALA A 3 -13.71 15.66 -7.86
CA ALA A 3 -13.43 16.31 -6.57
C ALA A 3 -14.08 15.60 -5.36
N PHE A 4 -15.26 15.00 -5.53
CA PHE A 4 -15.98 14.31 -4.44
C PHE A 4 -15.29 13.01 -4.02
N TRP A 5 -14.63 12.32 -4.96
CA TRP A 5 -13.85 11.12 -4.65
C TRP A 5 -12.52 11.49 -4.00
N SER A 6 -11.86 12.56 -4.44
CA SER A 6 -10.64 13.08 -3.79
C SER A 6 -10.89 13.42 -2.32
N ASP A 7 -11.95 14.17 -2.03
CA ASP A 7 -12.29 14.61 -0.68
C ASP A 7 -12.53 13.42 0.28
N LYS A 8 -13.20 12.36 -0.21
CA LYS A 8 -13.39 11.13 0.56
C LYS A 8 -12.09 10.37 0.81
N LEU A 9 -11.16 10.37 -0.15
CA LEU A 9 -9.86 9.73 0.02
C LEU A 9 -9.01 10.50 1.03
N ASP A 10 -9.06 11.83 1.00
CA ASP A 10 -8.33 12.68 1.96
C ASP A 10 -8.87 12.50 3.38
N LEU A 11 -10.20 12.45 3.54
CA LEU A 11 -10.84 12.11 4.82
C LEU A 11 -10.46 10.71 5.30
N ALA A 12 -10.45 9.71 4.42
CA ALA A 12 -10.05 8.35 4.78
C ALA A 12 -8.58 8.30 5.24
N GLN A 13 -7.68 9.01 4.56
CA GLN A 13 -6.28 9.14 4.97
C GLN A 13 -6.18 9.74 6.39
N GLU A 14 -6.96 10.78 6.70
CA GLU A 14 -6.97 11.38 8.05
C GLU A 14 -7.43 10.37 9.11
N GLN A 15 -8.46 9.56 8.82
CA GLN A 15 -8.94 8.53 9.75
C GLN A 15 -7.87 7.45 10.00
N PHE A 16 -7.16 7.03 8.96
CA PHE A 16 -6.05 6.07 9.12
C PHE A 16 -4.90 6.66 9.94
N ASN A 17 -4.52 7.91 9.68
CA ASN A 17 -3.49 8.59 10.46
C ASN A 17 -3.86 8.64 11.94
N LYS A 18 -5.10 9.06 12.27
CA LYS A 18 -5.59 9.07 13.66
C LYS A 18 -5.59 7.69 14.29
N ALA A 19 -6.04 6.65 13.56
CA ALA A 19 -6.06 5.29 14.07
C ALA A 19 -4.64 4.78 14.41
N ILE A 20 -3.67 5.09 13.54
CA ILE A 20 -2.27 4.71 13.72
C ILE A 20 -1.61 5.53 14.83
N GLU A 21 -1.92 6.82 14.96
CA GLU A 21 -1.45 7.67 16.07
C GLU A 21 -1.98 7.17 17.42
N LEU A 22 -3.25 6.82 17.49
CA LEU A 22 -3.89 6.32 18.71
C LEU A 22 -3.35 4.95 19.12
N ASN A 23 -3.10 4.07 18.16
CA ASN A 23 -2.46 2.78 18.43
C ASN A 23 -1.51 2.39 17.29
N PRO A 24 -0.21 2.72 17.43
CA PRO A 24 0.80 2.40 16.43
C PRO A 24 0.99 0.90 16.21
N ASN A 25 0.55 0.07 17.16
CA ASN A 25 0.68 -1.38 17.12
C ASN A 25 -0.63 -2.07 16.66
N HIS A 26 -1.61 -1.30 16.16
CA HIS A 26 -2.84 -1.88 15.65
C HIS A 26 -2.64 -2.50 14.27
N ALA A 27 -2.28 -3.78 14.23
CA ALA A 27 -1.98 -4.51 12.99
C ALA A 27 -3.11 -4.42 11.94
N LYS A 28 -4.38 -4.52 12.35
CA LYS A 28 -5.53 -4.38 11.43
C LYS A 28 -5.69 -2.97 10.85
N ALA A 29 -5.32 -1.93 11.61
CA ALA A 29 -5.32 -0.56 11.10
C ALA A 29 -4.27 -0.39 10.00
N HIS A 30 -3.04 -0.89 10.22
CA HIS A 30 -1.98 -0.91 9.20
C HIS A 30 -2.37 -1.72 7.97
N TYR A 31 -3.01 -2.88 8.15
CA TYR A 31 -3.49 -3.72 7.04
C TYR A 31 -4.54 -2.99 6.18
N ASN A 32 -5.53 -2.36 6.80
CA ASN A 32 -6.56 -1.62 6.09
C ASN A 32 -6.02 -0.35 5.43
N HIS A 33 -5.07 0.32 6.09
CA HIS A 33 -4.38 1.48 5.53
C HIS A 33 -3.59 1.10 4.27
N ALA A 34 -2.91 -0.05 4.28
CA ALA A 34 -2.22 -0.58 3.12
C ALA A 34 -3.15 -0.79 1.92
N ILE A 35 -4.32 -1.40 2.12
CA ILE A 35 -5.33 -1.60 1.07
C ILE A 35 -5.81 -0.25 0.53
N PHE A 36 -6.07 0.72 1.42
CA PHE A 36 -6.47 2.06 1.02
C PHE A 36 -5.39 2.76 0.20
N LEU A 37 -4.11 2.65 0.58
CA LEU A 37 -3.00 3.23 -0.17
C LEU A 37 -2.87 2.60 -1.55
N TYR A 38 -3.00 1.28 -1.64
CA TYR A 38 -2.91 0.55 -2.90
C TYR A 38 -4.07 0.87 -3.85
N LEU A 39 -5.33 0.70 -3.40
CA LEU A 39 -6.50 0.85 -4.26
C LEU A 39 -7.03 2.29 -4.35
N GLY A 40 -6.94 3.05 -3.26
CA GLY A 40 -7.52 4.38 -3.15
C GLY A 40 -6.57 5.50 -3.55
N ARG A 41 -5.26 5.33 -3.33
CA ARG A 41 -4.25 6.36 -3.63
C ARG A 41 -3.29 5.98 -4.75
N ASN A 42 -3.42 4.77 -5.31
CA ASN A 42 -2.46 4.23 -6.26
C ASN A 42 -1.01 4.38 -5.76
N ASN A 43 -0.80 4.16 -4.46
CA ASN A 43 0.48 4.27 -3.78
C ASN A 43 0.95 2.87 -3.33
N PRO A 44 1.48 2.05 -4.27
CA PRO A 44 1.92 0.69 -3.96
C PRO A 44 3.09 0.66 -2.97
N THR A 45 3.99 1.66 -3.00
CA THR A 45 5.12 1.75 -2.08
C THR A 45 4.65 1.92 -0.63
N GLY A 46 3.78 2.89 -0.38
CA GLY A 46 3.22 3.10 0.96
C GLY A 46 2.35 1.93 1.45
N ALA A 47 1.68 1.24 0.52
CA ALA A 47 0.94 0.03 0.84
C ALA A 47 1.86 -1.10 1.34
N ILE A 48 2.98 -1.33 0.65
CA ILE A 48 3.99 -2.31 1.06
C ILE A 48 4.57 -1.96 2.44
N GLU A 49 4.89 -0.70 2.71
CA GLU A 49 5.36 -0.26 4.03
C GLU A 49 4.34 -0.58 5.13
N SER A 50 3.06 -0.30 4.88
CA SER A 50 1.99 -0.55 5.82
C SER A 50 1.75 -2.05 6.05
N TRP A 51 1.78 -2.88 5.00
CA TRP A 51 1.70 -4.34 5.13
C TRP A 51 2.93 -4.93 5.82
N ASN A 52 4.14 -4.39 5.59
CA ASN A 52 5.32 -4.79 6.34
C ASN A 52 5.14 -4.52 7.83
N LYS A 53 4.49 -3.42 8.20
CA LYS A 53 4.18 -3.15 9.60
C LYS A 53 3.28 -4.21 10.23
N VAL A 54 2.32 -4.76 9.49
CA VAL A 54 1.50 -5.89 9.95
C VAL A 54 2.36 -7.11 10.27
N ILE A 55 3.33 -7.40 9.39
CA ILE A 55 4.26 -8.53 9.54
C ILE A 55 5.18 -8.32 10.75
N GLU A 56 5.71 -7.10 10.94
CA GLU A 56 6.55 -6.76 12.09
C GLU A 56 5.80 -6.88 13.42
N LEU A 57 4.57 -6.38 13.46
CA LEU A 57 3.73 -6.44 14.67
C LEU A 57 3.35 -7.87 15.04
N ASN A 58 3.33 -8.78 14.06
CA ASN A 58 3.06 -10.21 14.21
C ASN A 58 1.98 -10.50 15.28
N PRO A 59 0.76 -9.99 15.11
CA PRO A 59 -0.30 -10.14 16.10
C PRO A 59 -0.58 -11.63 16.32
N ALA A 60 -0.48 -12.08 17.56
CA ALA A 60 -0.59 -13.50 17.92
C ALA A 60 -1.96 -14.12 17.53
N ASP A 61 -3.01 -13.29 17.51
CA ASP A 61 -4.38 -13.63 17.14
C ASP A 61 -4.68 -13.47 15.64
N ALA A 62 -3.73 -12.96 14.85
CA ALA A 62 -3.96 -12.57 13.46
C ALA A 62 -2.83 -13.01 12.51
N GLN A 63 -2.39 -14.26 12.65
CA GLN A 63 -1.50 -14.92 11.68
C GLN A 63 -2.03 -14.90 10.24
N GLU A 64 -3.36 -14.92 10.09
CA GLU A 64 -4.02 -14.77 8.79
C GLU A 64 -3.73 -13.40 8.15
N LEU A 65 -3.73 -12.31 8.93
CA LEU A 65 -3.38 -10.98 8.41
C LEU A 65 -1.93 -10.91 7.94
N VAL A 66 -1.01 -11.57 8.66
CA VAL A 66 0.40 -11.65 8.27
C VAL A 66 0.56 -12.42 6.96
N THR A 67 -0.14 -13.54 6.81
CA THR A 67 -0.11 -14.35 5.58
C THR A 67 -0.67 -13.56 4.39
N GLN A 68 -1.80 -12.89 4.55
CA GLN A 68 -2.40 -12.05 3.52
C GLN A 68 -1.50 -10.87 3.14
N ALA A 69 -0.93 -10.17 4.14
CA ALA A 69 0.00 -9.06 3.91
C ALA A 69 1.20 -9.49 3.05
N ARG A 70 1.79 -10.66 3.33
CA ARG A 70 2.87 -11.22 2.50
C ARG A 70 2.41 -11.52 1.07
N GLY A 71 1.21 -12.07 0.91
CA GLY A 71 0.61 -12.34 -0.41
C GLY A 71 0.44 -11.07 -1.23
N PHE A 72 -0.12 -10.02 -0.63
CA PHE A 72 -0.28 -8.72 -1.29
C PHE A 72 1.06 -8.09 -1.66
N ILE A 73 2.04 -8.09 -0.75
CA ILE A 73 3.39 -7.56 -1.05
C ILE A 73 3.99 -8.29 -2.27
N ALA A 74 3.91 -9.62 -2.30
CA ALA A 74 4.42 -10.42 -3.42
C ALA A 74 3.70 -10.09 -4.73
N GLN A 75 2.37 -9.90 -4.69
CA GLN A 75 1.59 -9.50 -5.85
C GLN A 75 2.04 -8.12 -6.38
N VAL A 76 2.09 -7.11 -5.51
CA VAL A 76 2.49 -5.74 -5.91
C VAL A 76 3.92 -5.71 -6.47
N GLN A 77 4.84 -6.48 -5.87
CA GLN A 77 6.20 -6.61 -6.39
C GLN A 77 6.24 -7.33 -7.74
N SER A 78 5.41 -8.36 -7.93
CA SER A 78 5.28 -9.05 -9.21
C SER A 78 4.76 -8.13 -10.31
N GLU A 79 3.74 -7.32 -10.01
CA GLU A 79 3.21 -6.30 -10.93
C GLU A 79 4.29 -5.27 -11.29
N SER A 80 5.04 -4.77 -10.30
CA SER A 80 6.17 -3.86 -10.54
C SER A 80 7.27 -4.49 -11.40
N ASN A 81 7.59 -5.76 -11.19
CA ASN A 81 8.62 -6.47 -11.96
C ASN A 81 8.15 -6.78 -13.39
N ALA A 82 6.87 -7.10 -13.59
CA ALA A 82 6.29 -7.29 -14.91
C ALA A 82 6.33 -6.00 -15.75
N LEU A 83 6.09 -4.84 -15.12
CA LEU A 83 6.22 -3.53 -15.78
C LEU A 83 7.68 -3.21 -16.14
N ARG A 84 8.64 -3.58 -15.28
CA ARG A 84 10.08 -3.34 -15.53
C ARG A 84 10.68 -4.28 -16.57
N GLY A 85 10.11 -5.47 -16.74
CA GLY A 85 10.56 -6.49 -17.68
C GLY A 85 9.97 -6.33 -19.10
N ASP A 86 9.12 -5.34 -19.34
CA ASP A 86 8.57 -5.05 -20.67
C ASP A 86 9.57 -4.22 -21.50
N PRO A 87 10.23 -4.80 -22.53
CA PRO A 87 11.18 -4.07 -23.38
C PRO A 87 10.54 -2.96 -24.22
N ASN A 88 9.20 -2.80 -24.22
CA ASN A 88 8.48 -1.74 -24.94
C ASN A 88 8.04 -0.56 -24.06
N GLN A 89 8.40 -0.53 -22.78
CA GLN A 89 8.29 0.69 -21.97
C GLN A 89 9.44 1.63 -22.39
N VAL A 90 9.13 2.49 -23.36
CA VAL A 90 9.99 3.55 -23.89
C VAL A 90 10.65 4.28 -22.72
N ASN A 91 11.98 4.20 -22.65
CA ASN A 91 12.81 5.01 -21.76
C ASN A 91 12.56 6.49 -22.10
N LEU A 92 11.72 7.18 -21.32
CA LEU A 92 11.47 8.60 -21.47
C LEU A 92 12.59 9.47 -20.88
N ASP A 93 13.63 8.86 -20.30
CA ASP A 93 14.70 9.54 -19.59
C ASP A 93 16.06 9.49 -20.30
N GLU A 94 16.15 9.13 -21.59
CA GLU A 94 17.36 9.42 -22.38
C GLU A 94 17.20 10.76 -23.13
N PRO A 95 17.79 11.87 -22.64
CA PRO A 95 18.08 12.97 -23.53
C PRO A 95 19.11 12.49 -24.56
N ASN A 96 18.69 12.40 -25.81
CA ASN A 96 19.55 12.18 -26.98
C ASN A 96 20.83 13.03 -26.87
N ASN A 97 21.97 12.36 -26.74
CA ASN A 97 23.26 12.86 -27.23
C ASN A 97 24.19 11.71 -27.58
#